data_AF-A0A843J4W6-F1
#
_entry.id   AF-A0A843J4W6-F1
#
_cell.length_a   1.000
_cell.length_b   1.000
_cell.length_c   1.000
_cell.angle_alpha   90.00
_cell.angle_beta   90.00
_cell.angle_gamma   90.00
#
_symmetry.space_group_name_H-M   'P 1'
#
loop_
_entity.id
_entity.type
_entity.pdbx_description
1 polymer ?
#
loop_
_entity_poly.entity_id
_entity_poly.type
_entity_poly.pdbx_seq_one_letter_code
_entity_poly.pdbx_strand_id
1 'polypeptide(L)' 'MAPELNPNCNCPNASCPRHGNCMECVEFHKNNSDKIPFCLRFMIKTP' A
#
# COMPACT_ATOMS: atom_id res chain seq x y z
N MET A 1 -4.07 -9.08 -18.44
CA MET A 1 -5.08 -8.66 -17.44
C MET A 1 -4.59 -7.39 -16.77
N ALA A 2 -5.40 -6.33 -16.73
CA ALA A 2 -5.15 -5.24 -15.77
C ALA A 2 -5.39 -5.81 -14.36
N PRO A 3 -4.56 -5.45 -13.35
CA PRO A 3 -4.79 -5.90 -11.99
C PRO A 3 -6.12 -5.32 -11.51
N GLU A 4 -7.00 -6.17 -10.97
CA GLU A 4 -8.23 -5.70 -10.34
C GLU A 4 -7.84 -4.90 -9.08
N LEU A 5 -8.14 -3.60 -9.09
CA LEU A 5 -7.84 -2.72 -7.96
C LEU A 5 -8.71 -3.12 -6.77
N ASN A 6 -8.09 -3.28 -5.60
CA ASN A 6 -8.79 -3.58 -4.37
C ASN A 6 -9.62 -2.35 -3.92
N PRO A 7 -10.97 -2.42 -3.95
CA PRO A 7 -11.82 -1.30 -3.55
C PRO A 7 -11.76 -1.01 -2.05
N ASN A 8 -11.21 -1.94 -1.24
CA ASN A 8 -11.05 -1.78 0.21
C ASN A 8 -9.70 -1.16 0.58
N CYS A 9 -8.95 -0.60 -0.38
CA CYS A 9 -7.71 0.11 -0.09
C CYS A 9 -7.99 1.33 0.79
N ASN A 10 -7.51 1.31 2.03
CA ASN A 10 -7.70 2.40 3.00
C ASN A 10 -6.58 3.46 2.96
N CYS A 11 -5.76 3.47 1.92
CA CYS A 11 -4.69 4.45 1.79
C CYS A 11 -5.30 5.85 1.55
N PRO A 12 -4.98 6.87 2.37
CA PRO A 12 -5.56 8.21 2.21
C PRO A 12 -5.08 8.93 0.94
N ASN A 13 -4.00 8.47 0.30
CA ASN A 13 -3.51 9.04 -0.94
C ASN A 13 -4.11 8.34 -2.15
N ALA A 14 -5.31 8.77 -2.56
CA ALA A 14 -6.01 8.25 -3.74
C ALA A 14 -5.31 8.56 -5.06
N SER A 15 -4.50 9.63 -5.12
CA SER A 15 -3.71 10.00 -6.30
C SER A 15 -2.45 9.15 -6.48
N CYS A 16 -2.17 8.21 -5.58
CA CYS A 16 -1.03 7.31 -5.71
C CYS A 16 -1.23 6.39 -6.94
N PRO A 17 -0.21 6.23 -7.82
CA PRO A 17 -0.33 5.36 -9.00
C PRO A 17 -0.59 3.88 -8.64
N ARG A 18 -0.27 3.50 -7.40
CA ARG A 18 -0.46 2.15 -6.85
C ARG A 18 -1.69 2.05 -5.94
N HIS A 19 -2.54 3.08 -5.88
CA HIS A 19 -3.75 3.04 -5.07
C HIS A 19 -4.66 1.90 -5.56
N GLY A 20 -5.19 1.08 -4.64
CA GLY A 20 -5.93 -0.14 -4.98
C GLY A 20 -5.07 -1.34 -5.40
N ASN A 21 -3.87 -1.14 -5.96
CA ASN A 21 -2.94 -2.23 -6.26
C ASN A 21 -2.06 -2.56 -5.05
N CYS A 22 -2.63 -3.28 -4.07
CA CYS A 22 -2.00 -3.51 -2.78
C CYS A 22 -0.67 -4.29 -2.87
N MET A 23 -0.56 -5.28 -3.75
CA MET A 23 0.64 -6.10 -3.87
C MET A 23 1.81 -5.28 -4.43
N GLU A 24 1.58 -4.57 -5.54
CA GLU A 24 2.59 -3.67 -6.12
C GLU A 24 2.94 -2.52 -5.17
N CYS A 25 1.97 -2.00 -4.41
CA CYS A 25 2.20 -1.00 -3.37
C CYS A 25 3.19 -1.50 -2.30
N VAL A 26 2.96 -2.70 -1.77
CA VAL A 26 3.82 -3.30 -0.73
C VAL A 26 5.23 -3.56 -1.28
N GLU A 27 5.35 -4.12 -2.49
CA GLU A 27 6.66 -4.35 -3.12
C GLU A 27 7.40 -3.05 -3.40
N PHE A 28 6.71 -2.02 -3.89
CA PHE A 28 7.31 -0.72 -4.12
C PHE A 28 7.85 -0.12 -2.83
N HIS A 29 7.03 -0.08 -1.78
CA HIS A 29 7.45 0.44 -0.49
C HIS A 29 8.64 -0.36 0.07
N LYS A 30 8.57 -1.69 0.07
CA LYS A 30 9.66 -2.55 0.56
C LYS A 30 11.01 -2.26 -0.13
N ASN A 31 10.99 -1.98 -1.43
CA ASN A 31 12.23 -1.82 -2.23
C ASN A 31 12.66 -0.36 -2.45
N ASN A 32 11.74 0.61 -2.34
CA ASN A 32 11.99 2.00 -2.74
C ASN A 32 11.60 3.04 -1.67
N SER A 33 11.09 2.62 -0.51
CA SER A 33 10.70 3.55 0.56
C SER A 33 10.91 2.96 1.95
N ASP A 34 11.54 3.71 2.85
CA ASP A 34 11.61 3.35 4.27
C ASP A 34 10.25 3.44 4.99
N LYS A 35 9.22 3.96 4.32
CA LYS A 35 7.88 4.11 4.88
C LYS A 35 7.08 2.84 4.66
N ILE A 36 6.47 2.37 5.73
CA ILE A 36 5.58 1.22 5.68
C ILE A 36 4.25 1.64 5.04
N PRO A 37 3.70 0.85 4.10
CA PRO A 37 2.39 1.09 3.50
C PRO A 37 1.34 1.34 4.57
N PHE A 38 0.43 2.28 4.32
CA PHE A 38 -0.60 2.66 5.29
C PHE A 38 -1.40 1.45 5.78
N CYS A 39 -1.75 0.55 4.86
CA CYS A 39 -2.47 -0.70 5.13
C CYS A 39 -1.70 -1.73 5.97
N LEU A 40 -0.41 -1.53 6.28
CA LEU A 40 0.37 -2.43 7.14
C LEU A 40 0.83 -1.77 8.44
N ARG A 41 0.67 -0.44 8.58
CA ARG A 41 1.11 0.29 9.78
C ARG A 41 0.45 -0.20 11.07
N PHE A 42 -0.80 -0.63 11.00
CA PHE A 42 -1.54 -1.14 12.15
C PHE A 42 -1.11 -2.55 12.61
N MET A 43 -0.33 -3.27 11.81
CA MET A 43 0.21 -4.59 12.19
C MET A 43 1.48 -4.47 13.04
N ILE A 44 2.03 -3.27 13.17
CA ILE A 44 3.27 -3.02 13.87
C ILE A 44 2.93 -2.44 15.22
N LYS A 45 3.04 -3.25 16.27
CA LYS A 45 3.08 -2.74 17.63
C LYS A 45 4.42 -2.02 17.81
N THR A 46 4.45 -0.71 17.61
CA THR A 46 5.53 0.09 18.18
C THR A 46 5.38 0.08 19.71
N PRO A 47 6.40 -0.34 20.47
CA PRO A 47 6.43 -0.21 21.92
C PRO A 47 6.46 1.27 22.36
#